data_AF-A0A945JZ49-F1
#
_entry.id   AF-A0A945JZ49-F1
#
_cell.length_a   1.000
_cell.length_b   1.000
_cell.length_c   1.000
_cell.angle_alpha   90.00
_cell.angle_beta   90.00
_cell.angle_gamma   90.00
#
_symmetry.space_group_name_H-M   'P 1'
#
loop_
_entity.id
_entity.type
_entity.pdbx_description
1 polymer ?
#
loop_
_entity_poly.entity_id
_entity_poly.type
_entity_poly.pdbx_seq_one_letter_code
_entity_poly.pdbx_strand_id
1 'polypeptide(L)'
;MTRRMSLVACVYLLLGFLLLGSGAIDAASALRLADLFSDHMVLQRHSPIRIWGHAAAGAQVSASLTTAAGTTAQTDETGQTAIADGNGRWQLELLPRPAGGPHRLIVRSGSEEVAMEDVLIGEVWIASGQSNMQWSL
;
A
#
# COMPACT_ATOMS: atom_id res chain seq x y z
N MET A 1 -64.29 25.01 -0.58
CA MET A 1 -63.66 23.70 -0.32
C MET A 1 -62.40 23.61 -1.18
N THR A 2 -61.36 24.44 -0.92
CA THR A 2 -60.30 24.67 -1.94
C THR A 2 -58.93 25.10 -1.38
N ARG A 3 -58.69 25.00 -0.05
CA ARG A 3 -57.40 25.41 0.57
C ARG A 3 -56.52 24.26 1.07
N ARG A 4 -56.88 23.00 0.82
CA ARG A 4 -56.12 21.82 1.27
C ARG A 4 -55.08 21.31 0.27
N MET A 5 -55.10 21.79 -0.98
CA MET A 5 -54.23 21.29 -2.06
C MET A 5 -52.80 21.89 -2.03
N SER A 6 -52.62 23.12 -1.52
CA SER A 6 -51.32 23.83 -1.56
C SER A 6 -50.32 23.35 -0.50
N LEU A 7 -50.78 22.83 0.64
CA LEU A 7 -49.88 22.32 1.70
C LEU A 7 -49.32 20.94 1.35
N VAL A 8 -50.12 20.07 0.72
CA VAL A 8 -49.74 18.70 0.37
C VAL A 8 -48.67 18.70 -0.73
N ALA A 9 -48.81 19.58 -1.74
CA ALA A 9 -47.80 19.75 -2.78
C ALA A 9 -46.46 20.28 -2.23
N CYS A 10 -46.50 21.14 -1.21
CA CYS A 10 -45.30 21.69 -0.56
C CYS A 10 -44.56 20.64 0.28
N VAL A 11 -45.28 19.73 0.93
CA VAL A 11 -44.72 18.59 1.69
C VAL A 11 -44.06 17.57 0.76
N TYR A 12 -44.65 17.27 -0.41
CA TYR A 12 -44.01 16.38 -1.39
C TYR A 12 -42.78 17.02 -2.07
N LEU A 13 -42.78 18.33 -2.30
CA LEU A 13 -41.61 19.06 -2.79
C LEU A 13 -40.45 19.09 -1.76
N LEU A 14 -40.76 19.16 -0.46
CA LEU A 14 -39.77 19.07 0.62
C LEU A 14 -39.24 17.63 0.82
N LEU A 15 -40.09 16.60 0.67
CA LEU A 15 -39.68 15.19 0.72
C LEU A 15 -38.88 14.74 -0.51
N GLY A 16 -39.15 15.31 -1.69
CA GLY A 16 -38.37 15.05 -2.90
C GLY A 16 -36.95 15.64 -2.84
N PHE A 17 -36.76 16.75 -2.13
CA PHE A 17 -35.45 17.38 -1.95
C PHE A 17 -34.56 16.63 -0.94
N LEU A 18 -35.16 15.87 -0.01
CA LEU A 18 -34.43 15.09 1.01
C LEU A 18 -33.92 13.72 0.49
N LEU A 19 -34.34 13.30 -0.70
CA LEU A 19 -33.94 12.03 -1.33
C LEU A 19 -32.81 12.17 -2.36
N LEU A 20 -32.29 13.38 -2.58
CA LEU A 20 -30.98 13.60 -3.19
C LEU A 20 -29.88 13.33 -2.13
N GLY A 21 -29.93 12.12 -1.59
CA GLY A 21 -28.99 11.60 -0.61
C GLY A 21 -27.59 11.69 -1.18
N SER A 22 -26.74 12.38 -0.43
CA SER A 22 -25.31 12.59 -0.61
C SER A 22 -24.61 11.35 -1.18
N GLY A 23 -24.36 11.35 -2.47
CA GLY A 23 -23.25 10.58 -3.02
C GLY A 23 -21.99 11.19 -2.43
N ALA A 24 -21.50 10.66 -1.32
CA ALA A 24 -20.17 10.97 -0.85
C ALA A 24 -19.23 10.58 -1.99
N ILE A 25 -18.67 11.58 -2.65
CA ILE A 25 -17.58 11.39 -3.59
C ILE A 25 -16.43 10.94 -2.69
N ASP A 26 -16.25 9.62 -2.57
CA ASP A 26 -15.18 9.07 -1.77
C ASP A 26 -13.89 9.64 -2.37
N ALA A 27 -13.21 10.50 -1.59
CA ALA A 27 -12.00 11.14 -2.07
C ALA A 27 -11.01 10.00 -2.31
N ALA A 28 -10.71 9.72 -3.59
CA ALA A 28 -9.84 8.62 -3.96
C ALA A 28 -8.55 8.74 -3.16
N SER A 29 -8.34 7.82 -2.21
CA SER A 29 -7.17 7.91 -1.34
C SER A 29 -5.94 7.56 -2.17
N ALA A 30 -4.97 8.47 -2.20
CA ALA A 30 -3.70 8.26 -2.90
C ALA A 30 -3.03 6.96 -2.46
N LEU A 31 -2.32 6.33 -3.40
CA LEU A 31 -1.51 5.15 -3.11
C LEU A 31 -0.44 5.52 -2.09
N ARG A 32 -0.43 4.80 -0.97
CA ARG A 32 0.55 4.97 0.10
C ARG A 32 0.83 3.65 0.80
N LEU A 33 2.09 3.37 1.10
CA LEU A 33 2.47 2.24 1.95
C LEU A 33 2.33 2.64 3.42
N ALA A 34 2.34 1.66 4.33
CA ALA A 34 2.48 1.94 5.75
C ALA A 34 3.84 2.59 6.07
N ASP A 35 3.89 3.40 7.14
CA ASP A 35 5.08 4.18 7.52
C ASP A 35 6.33 3.34 7.88
N LEU A 36 6.17 2.01 8.00
CA LEU A 36 7.28 1.08 8.21
C LEU A 36 8.18 0.93 6.96
N PHE A 37 7.63 1.21 5.78
CA PHE A 37 8.35 1.09 4.51
C PHE A 37 9.08 2.40 4.20
N SER A 38 10.39 2.31 4.00
CA SER A 38 11.25 3.45 3.70
C SER A 38 12.47 3.00 2.90
N ASP A 39 13.21 3.97 2.34
CA ASP A 39 14.52 3.71 1.75
C ASP A 39 15.50 3.14 2.80
N HIS A 40 16.50 2.39 2.35
CA HIS A 40 17.54 1.79 3.20
C HIS A 40 17.03 0.77 4.23
N MET A 41 15.85 0.18 4.00
CA MET A 41 15.27 -0.80 4.92
C MET A 41 15.82 -2.22 4.71
N VAL A 42 15.67 -3.06 5.74
CA VAL A 42 15.99 -4.50 5.67
C VAL A 42 14.70 -5.32 5.84
N LEU A 43 14.37 -6.13 4.84
CA LEU A 43 13.30 -7.11 4.86
C LEU A 43 13.82 -8.47 5.33
N GLN A 44 12.96 -9.22 6.03
CA GLN A 44 13.31 -10.54 6.55
C GLN A 44 13.54 -11.56 5.41
N ARG A 45 14.67 -12.26 5.42
CA ARG A 45 14.93 -13.38 4.49
C ARG A 45 14.15 -14.65 4.87
N HIS A 46 13.99 -15.55 3.91
CA HIS A 46 13.37 -16.87 4.09
C HIS A 46 11.94 -16.85 4.71
N SER A 47 11.26 -15.71 4.64
CA SER A 47 9.87 -15.53 5.08
C SER A 47 9.09 -14.76 4.01
N PRO A 48 7.76 -14.98 3.89
CA PRO A 48 6.93 -14.17 3.01
C PRO A 48 7.05 -12.68 3.34
N ILE A 49 7.25 -11.85 2.33
CA ILE A 49 7.40 -10.41 2.49
C ILE A 49 6.02 -9.78 2.37
N ARG A 50 5.42 -9.44 3.51
CA ARG A 50 4.11 -8.81 3.55
C ARG A 50 4.24 -7.30 3.30
N ILE A 51 3.44 -6.78 2.39
CA ILE A 51 3.42 -5.35 2.02
C ILE A 51 1.98 -4.87 2.10
N TRP A 52 1.76 -3.71 2.73
CA TRP A 52 0.43 -3.17 2.96
C TRP A 52 0.43 -1.65 2.98
N GLY A 53 -0.76 -1.09 2.84
CA GLY A 53 -0.96 0.34 2.80
C GLY A 53 -2.41 0.72 2.51
N HIS A 54 -2.58 1.89 1.92
CA HIS A 54 -3.86 2.37 1.43
C HIS A 54 -3.79 2.75 -0.06
N ALA A 55 -4.93 2.63 -0.74
CA ALA A 55 -5.18 3.06 -2.11
C ALA A 55 -6.69 3.29 -2.25
N ALA A 56 -7.15 3.90 -3.34
CA ALA A 56 -8.58 4.15 -3.55
C ALA A 56 -9.39 2.84 -3.39
N ALA A 57 -10.57 2.91 -2.77
CA ALA A 57 -11.39 1.72 -2.53
C ALA A 57 -11.67 0.96 -3.83
N GLY A 58 -11.46 -0.36 -3.82
CA GLY A 58 -11.59 -1.21 -5.02
C GLY A 58 -10.43 -1.11 -6.01
N ALA A 59 -9.41 -0.28 -5.77
CA ALA A 59 -8.24 -0.18 -6.63
C ALA A 59 -7.40 -1.47 -6.57
N GLN A 60 -6.91 -1.90 -7.72
CA GLN A 60 -5.92 -2.95 -7.81
C GLN A 60 -4.53 -2.38 -7.53
N VAL A 61 -3.81 -3.02 -6.62
CA VAL A 61 -2.44 -2.69 -6.24
C VAL A 61 -1.54 -3.86 -6.62
N SER A 62 -0.37 -3.58 -7.17
CA SER A 62 0.67 -4.56 -7.44
C SER A 62 1.99 -4.16 -6.77
N ALA A 63 2.81 -5.14 -6.43
CA ALA A 63 4.18 -4.89 -5.97
C ALA A 63 5.17 -5.81 -6.67
N SER A 64 6.40 -5.32 -6.82
CA SER A 64 7.54 -6.08 -7.33
C SER A 64 8.82 -5.68 -6.61
N LEU A 65 9.74 -6.63 -6.47
CA LEU A 65 11.06 -6.40 -5.88
C LEU A 65 12.13 -6.68 -6.93
N THR A 66 12.66 -5.63 -7.54
CA THR A 66 13.62 -5.73 -8.65
C THR A 66 15.04 -5.55 -8.14
N THR A 67 16.00 -6.28 -8.68
CA THR A 67 17.42 -6.03 -8.36
C THR A 67 17.87 -4.70 -8.96
N ALA A 68 18.61 -3.87 -8.21
CA ALA A 68 19.15 -2.62 -8.74
C ALA A 68 20.06 -2.88 -9.96
N ALA A 69 20.04 -2.00 -10.94
CA ALA A 69 20.79 -2.16 -12.18
C ALA A 69 22.30 -2.37 -11.91
N GLY A 70 22.87 -3.48 -12.41
CA GLY A 70 24.29 -3.80 -12.26
C GLY A 70 24.61 -5.08 -11.47
N THR A 71 23.60 -5.76 -10.90
CA THR A 71 23.79 -7.06 -10.22
C THR A 71 23.10 -8.18 -11.01
N THR A 72 23.84 -9.23 -11.36
CA THR A 72 23.37 -10.35 -12.19
C THR A 72 22.18 -11.07 -11.54
N ALA A 73 21.04 -10.98 -12.22
CA ALA A 73 19.84 -11.83 -12.21
C ALA A 73 19.36 -12.44 -10.87
N GLN A 74 18.17 -12.03 -10.42
CA GLN A 74 17.15 -12.99 -9.97
C GLN A 74 15.75 -12.35 -9.99
N THR A 75 14.93 -12.86 -10.93
CA THR A 75 13.46 -12.79 -11.05
C THR A 75 12.76 -11.52 -10.58
N ASP A 76 12.31 -10.72 -11.55
CA ASP A 76 11.16 -9.83 -11.40
C ASP A 76 9.93 -10.67 -11.06
N GLU A 77 9.69 -10.94 -9.77
CA GLU A 77 8.36 -11.36 -9.33
C GLU A 77 7.44 -10.14 -9.35
N THR A 78 7.06 -9.80 -10.58
CA THR A 78 5.95 -8.90 -10.88
C THR A 78 4.71 -9.78 -10.86
N GLY A 79 3.87 -9.73 -9.84
CA GLY A 79 2.64 -10.52 -9.98
C GLY A 79 1.69 -10.62 -8.80
N GLN A 80 2.12 -10.24 -7.59
CA GLN A 80 1.18 -10.28 -6.48
C GLN A 80 0.35 -9.01 -6.53
N THR A 81 -0.96 -9.21 -6.63
CA THR A 81 -1.94 -8.14 -6.73
C THR A 81 -2.91 -8.26 -5.57
N ALA A 82 -3.36 -7.12 -5.07
CA ALA A 82 -4.40 -7.03 -4.05
C ALA A 82 -5.44 -6.00 -4.50
N ILE A 83 -6.67 -6.17 -4.02
CA ILE A 83 -7.72 -5.17 -4.19
C ILE A 83 -7.88 -4.44 -2.85
N ALA A 84 -7.84 -3.11 -2.90
CA ALA A 84 -8.10 -2.30 -1.73
C ALA A 84 -9.56 -2.47 -1.26
N ASP A 85 -9.75 -2.68 0.04
CA ASP A 85 -11.07 -2.85 0.64
C ASP A 85 -11.90 -1.55 0.60
N GLY A 86 -13.14 -1.59 1.09
CA GLY A 86 -14.01 -0.41 1.15
C GLY A 86 -13.48 0.75 2.01
N ASN A 87 -12.45 0.51 2.83
CA ASN A 87 -11.74 1.53 3.61
C ASN A 87 -10.39 1.91 2.97
N GLY A 88 -10.16 1.47 1.73
CA GLY A 88 -8.94 1.68 0.97
C GLY A 88 -7.74 0.85 1.43
N ARG A 89 -7.87 -0.09 2.37
CA ARG A 89 -6.74 -0.89 2.87
C ARG A 89 -6.44 -2.05 1.92
N TRP A 90 -5.16 -2.30 1.66
CA TRP A 90 -4.72 -3.43 0.87
C TRP A 90 -3.52 -4.12 1.51
N GLN A 91 -3.33 -5.39 1.20
CA GLN A 91 -2.18 -6.18 1.61
C GLN A 91 -1.89 -7.25 0.55
N LEU A 92 -0.62 -7.46 0.25
CA LEU A 92 -0.12 -8.55 -0.58
C LEU A 92 1.12 -9.18 0.06
N GLU A 93 1.53 -10.34 -0.44
CA GLU A 93 2.74 -11.04 0.02
C GLU A 93 3.61 -11.39 -1.17
N LEU A 94 4.88 -11.00 -1.15
CA LEU A 94 5.89 -11.49 -2.10
C LEU A 94 6.52 -12.77 -1.56
N LEU A 95 7.01 -13.63 -2.45
CA LEU A 95 7.59 -14.91 -2.04
C LEU A 95 8.85 -14.70 -1.17
N PRO A 96 9.16 -15.66 -0.28
CA PRO A 96 10.40 -15.67 0.47
C PRO A 96 11.64 -15.59 -0.44
N ARG A 97 12.63 -14.79 -0.04
CA ARG A 97 13.90 -14.65 -0.77
C ARG A 97 15.11 -14.92 0.13
N PRO A 98 16.24 -15.40 -0.43
CA PRO A 98 17.51 -15.45 0.28
C PRO A 98 18.02 -14.04 0.58
N ALA A 99 19.04 -13.95 1.44
CA ALA A 99 19.68 -12.66 1.71
C ALA A 99 20.32 -12.07 0.44
N GLY A 100 20.22 -10.76 0.25
CA GLY A 100 20.73 -10.08 -0.93
C GLY A 100 20.25 -8.64 -1.05
N GLY A 101 20.59 -8.03 -2.18
CA GLY A 101 20.31 -6.63 -2.49
C GLY A 101 21.56 -5.87 -2.95
N PRO A 102 21.45 -4.56 -3.20
CA PRO A 102 20.24 -3.75 -2.99
C PRO A 102 19.14 -4.06 -4.01
N HIS A 103 17.90 -4.04 -3.53
CA HIS A 103 16.69 -4.14 -4.33
C HIS A 103 15.93 -2.81 -4.36
N ARG A 104 15.07 -2.66 -5.35
CA ARG A 104 14.05 -1.60 -5.42
C ARG A 104 12.68 -2.24 -5.23
N LEU A 105 11.98 -1.83 -4.18
CA LEU A 105 10.58 -2.20 -3.99
C LEU A 105 9.71 -1.21 -4.76
N ILE A 106 8.90 -1.68 -5.68
CA ILE A 106 8.01 -0.85 -6.50
C ILE A 106 6.58 -1.29 -6.23
N VAL A 107 5.71 -0.36 -5.85
CA VAL A 107 4.28 -0.58 -5.67
C VAL A 107 3.50 0.34 -6.61
N ARG A 108 2.52 -0.21 -7.31
CA ARG A 108 1.74 0.51 -8.32
C ARG A 108 0.25 0.33 -8.13
N SER A 109 -0.52 1.37 -8.46
CA SER A 109 -1.98 1.32 -8.58
C SER A 109 -2.42 2.32 -9.64
N GLY A 110 -2.98 1.84 -10.75
CA GLY A 110 -3.29 2.70 -11.90
C GLY A 110 -2.05 3.44 -12.41
N SER A 111 -2.07 4.77 -12.36
CA SER A 111 -0.95 5.64 -12.74
C SER A 111 -0.03 6.03 -11.57
N GLU A 112 -0.36 5.65 -10.34
CA GLU A 112 0.46 5.95 -9.16
C GLU A 112 1.56 4.90 -8.99
N GLU A 113 2.77 5.36 -8.68
CA GLU A 113 3.92 4.52 -8.33
C GLU A 113 4.56 5.07 -7.04
N VAL A 114 4.82 4.16 -6.10
CA VAL A 114 5.63 4.43 -4.91
C VAL A 114 6.80 3.45 -4.92
N ALA A 115 8.02 3.95 -4.73
CA ALA A 115 9.22 3.14 -4.74
C ALA A 115 10.05 3.37 -3.49
N MET A 116 10.70 2.31 -3.02
CA MET A 116 11.73 2.35 -1.97
C MET A 116 13.04 1.82 -2.57
N GLU A 117 14.10 2.57 -2.34
CA GLU A 117 15.45 2.28 -2.82
C GLU A 117 16.31 1.67 -1.71
N ASP A 118 17.40 0.99 -2.10
CA ASP A 118 18.34 0.34 -1.17
C ASP A 118 17.66 -0.61 -0.17
N VAL A 119 16.74 -1.43 -0.68
CA VAL A 119 16.05 -2.44 0.12
C VAL A 119 16.90 -3.70 0.17
N LEU A 120 17.37 -4.06 1.38
CA LEU A 120 18.10 -5.31 1.61
C LEU A 120 17.14 -6.41 2.04
N ILE A 121 17.50 -7.66 1.74
CA ILE A 121 16.87 -8.85 2.31
C ILE A 121 17.90 -9.51 3.23
N GLY A 122 17.56 -9.74 4.50
CA GLY A 122 18.52 -10.22 5.48
C GLY A 122 17.97 -10.37 6.88
N GLU A 123 18.86 -10.20 7.85
CA GLU A 123 18.58 -10.21 9.30
C GLU A 123 19.27 -8.97 9.89
N VAL A 124 18.68 -8.39 10.94
CA VAL A 124 19.31 -7.32 11.72
C VAL A 124 19.79 -7.88 13.05
N TRP A 125 21.11 -7.85 13.27
CA TRP A 125 21.73 -8.28 14.52
C TRP A 125 22.17 -7.06 15.34
N ILE A 126 21.65 -6.93 16.55
CA ILE A 126 22.12 -5.91 17.50
C ILE A 126 23.23 -6.53 18.33
N ALA A 127 24.48 -6.26 17.96
CA ALA A 127 25.64 -6.63 18.77
C ALA A 127 25.78 -5.63 19.92
N SER A 128 25.27 -5.98 21.10
CA SER A 128 25.47 -5.18 22.32
C SER A 128 26.63 -5.78 23.15
N GLY A 129 27.76 -5.07 23.20
CA GLY A 129 28.95 -5.43 23.96
C GLY A 129 30.12 -4.48 23.66
N GLN A 130 30.90 -4.09 24.68
CA GLN A 130 31.98 -3.10 24.57
C GLN A 130 33.40 -3.68 24.71
N SER A 131 33.60 -5.00 24.68
CA SER A 131 34.93 -5.56 24.95
C SER A 131 35.50 -6.49 23.86
N ASN A 132 34.84 -6.68 22.72
CA ASN A 132 35.36 -7.60 21.70
C ASN A 132 34.99 -7.26 20.25
N MET A 133 35.25 -6.01 19.82
CA MET A 133 35.36 -5.68 18.39
C MET A 133 36.79 -5.30 18.01
N GLN A 134 37.79 -5.86 18.70
CA GLN A 134 39.18 -5.79 18.24
C GLN A 134 39.43 -6.95 17.28
N TRP A 135 39.29 -6.69 15.98
CA TRP A 135 39.86 -7.56 14.97
C TRP A 135 41.38 -7.36 14.99
N SER A 136 42.12 -8.40 15.34
CA SER A 136 43.59 -8.40 15.21
C SER A 136 43.94 -8.87 13.80
N LEU A 137 44.74 -8.08 13.07
CA LEU A 137 45.32 -8.42 11.76
C LEU A 137 46.18 -9.68 11.83
#